data_AF-A0A1F9BH78-F1
#
_entry.id   AF-A0A1F9BH78-F1
#
_cell.length_a   1.000
_cell.length_b   1.000
_cell.length_c   1.000
_cell.angle_alpha   90.00
_cell.angle_beta   90.00
_cell.angle_gamma   90.00
#
_symmetry.space_group_name_H-M   'P 1'
#
loop_
_entity.id
_entity.type
_entity.pdbx_description
1 polymer ?
#
loop_
_entity_poly.entity_id
_entity_poly.type
_entity_poly.pdbx_seq_one_letter_code
_entity_poly.pdbx_strand_id
1 'polypeptide(L)'
;MVDPRTEIDFPFYQNQVLDMFGNPRDPGFEKSYLRVIDLSEFAESLAHVLDYEGNPWRHRIYGNDALRDPVKRAVGLIVSRGLSGELKTFDGCFNIRPMKSGRQTSMHAWGLAVDFNQATNPFINSEAIARGATLITDFSSEFIACFLESGFEWGGLWKSCKDAMHFQLPWTGDWTQSQAPLKPVPWVA
;
A
#
# COMPACT_ATOMS: atom_id res chain seq x y z
N MET A 1 16.85 9.42 -2.24
CA MET A 1 17.91 8.51 -2.69
C MET A 1 17.25 7.65 -3.73
N VAL A 2 17.82 7.59 -4.93
CA VAL A 2 17.27 6.79 -6.02
C VAL A 2 17.39 5.31 -5.64
N ASP A 3 16.32 4.54 -5.76
CA ASP A 3 16.36 3.09 -5.57
C ASP A 3 17.26 2.48 -6.66
N PRO A 4 18.40 1.85 -6.33
CA PRO A 4 19.32 1.35 -7.34
C PRO A 4 18.78 0.16 -8.15
N ARG A 5 17.69 -0.48 -7.70
CA ARG A 5 17.04 -1.58 -8.45
C ARG A 5 16.08 -1.05 -9.50
N THR A 6 15.37 0.03 -9.19
CA THR A 6 14.26 0.55 -10.01
C THR A 6 14.55 1.90 -10.64
N GLU A 7 15.62 2.56 -10.24
CA GLU A 7 16.01 3.92 -10.61
C GLU A 7 14.94 4.99 -10.27
N ILE A 8 14.03 4.66 -9.35
CA ILE A 8 12.96 5.58 -8.92
C ILE A 8 13.50 6.55 -7.87
N ASP A 9 13.28 7.85 -8.08
CA ASP A 9 13.42 8.85 -7.03
C ASP A 9 12.10 9.00 -6.26
N PHE A 10 12.16 8.80 -4.96
CA PHE A 10 11.00 8.90 -4.08
C PHE A 10 10.89 10.28 -3.41
N PRO A 11 9.66 10.76 -3.14
CA PRO A 11 8.39 10.17 -3.56
C PRO A 11 8.10 10.43 -5.05
N PHE A 12 7.28 9.57 -5.66
CA PHE A 12 6.68 9.81 -6.97
C PHE A 12 5.15 9.87 -6.81
N TYR A 13 4.46 10.42 -7.82
CA TYR A 13 3.05 10.79 -7.75
C TYR A 13 2.19 9.97 -8.71
N GLN A 14 0.89 9.85 -8.41
CA GLN A 14 -0.07 9.10 -9.25
C GLN A 14 -0.11 9.57 -10.70
N ASN A 15 0.06 10.88 -10.95
CA ASN A 15 0.07 11.45 -12.29
C ASN A 15 1.33 11.06 -13.11
N GLN A 16 2.38 10.52 -12.48
CA GLN A 16 3.60 10.06 -13.14
C GLN A 16 3.56 8.56 -13.47
N VAL A 17 2.63 7.80 -12.89
CA VAL A 17 2.61 6.33 -12.97
C VAL A 17 2.51 5.81 -14.41
N LEU A 18 1.71 6.45 -15.25
CA LEU A 18 1.56 6.05 -16.65
C LEU A 18 2.86 6.25 -17.43
N ASP A 19 3.57 7.36 -17.20
CA ASP A 19 4.83 7.66 -17.87
C ASP A 19 5.97 6.75 -17.38
N MET A 20 5.96 6.41 -16.09
CA MET A 20 6.99 5.56 -15.47
C MET A 20 6.85 4.08 -15.83
N PHE A 21 5.62 3.57 -15.87
CA PHE A 21 5.37 2.12 -15.93
C PHE A 21 4.54 1.69 -17.15
N GLY A 22 4.08 2.63 -17.97
CA GLY A 22 3.19 2.35 -19.09
C GLY A 22 1.79 1.92 -18.67
N ASN A 23 1.00 1.45 -19.64
CA ASN A 23 -0.35 0.97 -19.38
C ASN A 23 -0.30 -0.47 -18.83
N PRO A 24 -0.95 -0.75 -17.68
CA PRO A 24 -0.87 -2.06 -17.05
C PRO A 24 -1.58 -3.16 -17.86
N ARG A 25 -2.34 -2.79 -18.90
CA ARG A 25 -2.98 -3.71 -19.84
C ARG A 25 -2.09 -4.09 -21.03
N ASP A 26 -0.94 -3.46 -21.19
CA ASP A 26 -0.07 -3.72 -22.33
C ASP A 26 0.59 -5.12 -22.22
N PRO A 27 0.69 -5.86 -23.34
CA PRO A 27 1.41 -7.13 -23.35
C PRO A 27 2.85 -6.95 -22.87
N GLY A 28 3.21 -7.64 -21.79
CA GLY A 28 4.56 -7.57 -21.21
C GLY A 28 4.71 -6.68 -19.99
N PHE A 29 3.69 -5.88 -19.61
CA PHE A 29 3.70 -5.08 -18.38
C PHE A 29 4.13 -5.90 -17.15
N GLU A 30 3.44 -7.04 -16.93
CA GLU A 30 3.72 -7.90 -15.78
C GLU A 30 5.16 -8.41 -15.78
N LYS A 31 5.66 -8.84 -16.94
CA LYS A 31 7.03 -9.32 -17.11
C LYS A 31 8.05 -8.22 -16.79
N SER A 32 7.79 -6.99 -17.23
CA SER A 32 8.69 -5.86 -17.02
C SER A 32 8.76 -5.47 -15.54
N TYR A 33 7.62 -5.34 -14.87
CA TYR A 33 7.53 -4.63 -13.60
C TYR A 33 7.11 -5.46 -12.38
N LEU A 34 6.36 -6.56 -12.56
CA LEU A 34 5.84 -7.33 -11.42
C LEU A 34 6.81 -8.42 -10.98
N ARG A 35 6.90 -8.60 -9.66
CA ARG A 35 7.72 -9.62 -9.02
C ARG A 35 6.95 -10.21 -7.84
N VAL A 36 7.38 -11.39 -7.41
CA VAL A 36 7.06 -11.88 -6.07
C VAL A 36 8.00 -11.19 -5.09
N ILE A 37 7.43 -10.47 -4.14
CA ILE A 37 8.11 -9.90 -2.99
C ILE A 37 7.92 -10.89 -1.84
N ASP A 38 9.03 -11.46 -1.38
CA ASP A 38 9.04 -12.42 -0.28
C ASP A 38 9.28 -11.69 1.05
N LEU A 39 8.38 -11.92 2.01
CA LEU A 39 8.39 -11.40 3.37
C LEU A 39 8.59 -12.53 4.39
N SER A 40 9.07 -13.70 3.98
CA SER A 40 9.28 -14.86 4.86
C SER A 40 10.22 -14.58 6.03
N GLU A 41 11.07 -13.56 5.93
CA GLU A 41 11.91 -13.09 7.04
C GLU A 41 11.10 -12.61 8.25
N PHE A 42 9.83 -12.27 8.06
CA PHE A 42 8.89 -11.87 9.11
C PHE A 42 7.85 -12.95 9.44
N ALA A 43 7.97 -14.16 8.87
CA ALA A 43 6.92 -15.18 8.91
C ALA A 43 6.49 -15.57 10.33
N GLU A 44 7.43 -15.66 11.28
CA GLU A 44 7.11 -15.96 12.69
C GLU A 44 6.22 -14.88 13.29
N SER A 45 6.57 -13.61 13.11
CA SER A 45 5.81 -12.47 13.63
C SER A 45 4.48 -12.24 12.92
N LEU A 46 4.29 -12.85 11.74
CA LEU A 46 3.10 -12.72 10.90
C LEU A 46 2.33 -14.05 10.74
N ALA A 47 2.61 -15.05 11.59
CA ALA A 47 2.04 -16.39 11.44
C ALA A 47 0.51 -16.41 11.63
N HIS A 48 -0.06 -15.41 12.31
CA HIS A 48 -1.50 -15.26 12.54
C HIS A 48 -2.23 -14.56 11.39
N VAL A 49 -1.52 -13.97 10.44
CA VAL A 49 -2.11 -13.19 9.34
C VAL A 49 -2.76 -14.13 8.33
N LEU A 50 -3.98 -13.81 7.91
CA LEU A 50 -4.71 -14.55 6.89
C LEU A 50 -4.66 -13.83 5.53
N ASP A 51 -4.90 -14.55 4.44
CA ASP A 51 -5.21 -13.95 3.14
C ASP A 51 -6.71 -13.60 3.05
N TYR A 52 -7.09 -12.96 1.95
CA TYR A 52 -8.47 -12.54 1.68
C TYR A 52 -9.49 -13.69 1.63
N GLU A 53 -9.04 -14.95 1.51
CA GLU A 53 -9.89 -16.14 1.52
C GLU A 53 -9.99 -16.76 2.93
N GLY A 54 -9.28 -16.21 3.91
CA GLY A 54 -9.23 -16.70 5.28
C GLY A 54 -8.23 -17.83 5.51
N ASN A 55 -7.34 -18.11 4.55
CA ASN A 55 -6.27 -19.10 4.74
C ASN A 55 -5.03 -18.44 5.38
N PRO A 56 -4.12 -19.19 6.00
CA PRO A 56 -2.84 -18.64 6.44
C PRO A 56 -2.09 -17.97 5.29
N TRP A 57 -1.76 -16.69 5.45
CA TRP A 57 -1.06 -15.95 4.41
C TRP A 57 0.36 -16.48 4.24
N ARG A 58 0.81 -16.59 2.98
CA ARG A 58 2.14 -17.13 2.64
C ARG A 58 3.26 -16.09 2.69
N HIS A 59 2.98 -14.91 3.25
CA HIS A 59 3.95 -13.80 3.38
C HIS A 59 4.58 -13.41 2.03
N ARG A 60 3.78 -13.45 0.97
CA ARG A 60 4.19 -13.13 -0.40
C ARG A 60 3.23 -12.13 -1.01
N ILE A 61 3.80 -11.15 -1.69
CA ILE A 61 3.07 -10.12 -2.42
C ILE A 61 3.47 -10.22 -3.89
N TYR A 62 2.51 -10.42 -4.79
CA TYR A 62 2.73 -10.24 -6.22
C TYR A 62 2.37 -8.79 -6.58
N GLY A 63 3.39 -8.00 -6.91
CA GLY A 63 3.27 -6.55 -7.08
C GLY A 63 4.47 -5.96 -7.82
N ASN A 64 4.45 -4.65 -8.04
CA ASN A 64 5.53 -3.92 -8.72
C ASN A 64 6.82 -4.03 -7.90
N ASP A 65 7.96 -4.21 -8.56
CA ASP A 65 9.26 -4.32 -7.87
C ASP A 65 9.62 -3.04 -7.08
N ALA A 66 9.01 -1.90 -7.40
CA ALA A 66 9.08 -0.66 -6.63
C ALA A 66 8.53 -0.78 -5.20
N LEU A 67 7.61 -1.72 -4.93
CA LEU A 67 7.08 -1.98 -3.59
C LEU A 67 8.07 -2.69 -2.67
N ARG A 68 9.07 -3.41 -3.23
CA ARG A 68 9.88 -4.39 -2.48
C ARG A 68 10.49 -3.80 -1.21
N ASP A 69 11.29 -2.75 -1.32
CA ASP A 69 11.99 -2.20 -0.15
C ASP A 69 11.07 -1.39 0.76
N PRO A 70 10.13 -0.56 0.24
CA PRO A 70 9.14 0.10 1.08
C PRO A 70 8.29 -0.87 1.91
N VAL A 71 7.76 -1.94 1.32
CA VAL A 71 6.89 -2.86 2.06
C VAL A 71 7.68 -3.68 3.08
N LYS A 72 8.91 -4.11 2.74
CA LYS A 72 9.82 -4.75 3.70
C LYS A 72 10.14 -3.85 4.87
N ARG A 73 10.40 -2.56 4.64
CA ARG A 73 10.58 -1.60 5.73
C ARG A 73 9.33 -1.46 6.57
N ALA A 74 8.16 -1.26 5.97
CA ALA A 74 6.92 -1.05 6.70
C ALA A 74 6.62 -2.24 7.63
N VAL A 75 6.74 -3.46 7.09
CA VAL A 75 6.57 -4.69 7.86
C VAL A 75 7.65 -4.85 8.93
N GLY A 76 8.92 -4.56 8.63
CA GLY A 76 9.99 -4.57 9.62
C GLY A 76 9.77 -3.57 10.77
N LEU A 77 9.22 -2.39 10.48
CA LEU A 77 8.83 -1.41 11.50
C LEU A 77 7.65 -1.92 12.34
N ILE A 78 6.65 -2.54 11.71
CA ILE A 78 5.51 -3.17 12.43
C ILE A 78 6.01 -4.23 13.40
N VAL A 79 6.90 -5.12 12.94
CA VAL A 79 7.46 -6.19 13.78
C VAL A 79 8.30 -5.59 14.92
N SER A 80 9.23 -4.68 14.61
CA SER A 80 10.13 -4.10 15.62
C SER A 80 9.41 -3.25 16.67
N ARG A 81 8.24 -2.68 16.35
CA ARG A 81 7.39 -1.92 17.27
C ARG A 81 6.37 -2.79 18.01
N GLY A 82 6.33 -4.11 17.76
CA GLY A 82 5.38 -5.02 18.40
C GLY A 82 3.94 -4.85 17.92
N LEU A 83 3.73 -4.35 16.71
CA LEU A 83 2.42 -4.01 16.15
C LEU A 83 1.84 -5.12 15.26
N SER A 84 2.51 -6.27 15.12
CA SER A 84 2.09 -7.35 14.21
C SER A 84 0.65 -7.83 14.44
N GLY A 85 0.15 -7.76 15.68
CA GLY A 85 -1.23 -8.14 16.01
C GLY A 85 -2.32 -7.23 15.39
N GLU A 86 -1.95 -6.04 14.91
CA GLU A 86 -2.86 -5.18 14.16
C GLU A 86 -3.03 -5.63 12.70
N LEU A 87 -2.04 -6.31 12.13
CA LEU A 87 -2.15 -6.91 10.80
C LEU A 87 -2.91 -8.24 10.91
N LYS A 88 -4.13 -8.30 10.37
CA LYS A 88 -5.02 -9.47 10.46
C LYS A 88 -5.19 -10.16 9.12
N THR A 89 -5.39 -9.38 8.06
CA THR A 89 -5.54 -9.90 6.70
C THR A 89 -4.69 -9.15 5.70
N PHE A 90 -4.13 -9.87 4.72
CA PHE A 90 -3.62 -9.32 3.48
C PHE A 90 -4.68 -9.50 2.37
N ASP A 91 -5.21 -8.37 1.89
CA ASP A 91 -6.39 -8.34 1.02
C ASP A 91 -6.06 -8.07 -0.46
N GLY A 92 -4.77 -7.96 -0.78
CA GLY A 92 -4.28 -8.00 -2.15
C GLY A 92 -3.35 -6.84 -2.52
N CYS A 93 -2.78 -6.94 -3.72
CA CYS A 93 -1.83 -5.94 -4.25
C CYS A 93 -2.04 -5.66 -5.73
N PHE A 94 -1.96 -6.68 -6.59
CA PHE A 94 -2.13 -6.51 -8.03
C PHE A 94 -3.54 -6.92 -8.49
N ASN A 95 -4.28 -5.99 -9.09
CA ASN A 95 -5.57 -6.23 -9.73
C ASN A 95 -5.87 -5.13 -10.75
N ILE A 96 -5.93 -5.46 -12.04
CA ILE A 96 -6.23 -4.50 -13.11
C ILE A 96 -7.73 -4.19 -13.11
N ARG A 97 -8.10 -3.13 -12.39
CA ARG A 97 -9.50 -2.65 -12.28
C ARG A 97 -9.59 -1.12 -12.24
N PRO A 98 -10.73 -0.52 -12.62
CA PRO A 98 -11.02 0.87 -12.26
C PRO A 98 -11.09 1.04 -10.73
N MET A 99 -10.87 2.26 -10.25
CA MET A 99 -11.09 2.64 -8.84
C MET A 99 -12.57 2.46 -8.44
N LYS A 100 -12.84 2.14 -7.17
CA LYS A 100 -14.22 2.01 -6.66
C LYS A 100 -15.01 3.33 -6.76
N SER A 101 -14.33 4.47 -6.68
CA SER A 101 -14.94 5.82 -6.67
C SER A 101 -14.95 6.55 -8.02
N GLY A 102 -14.50 5.93 -9.12
CA GLY A 102 -14.46 6.64 -10.41
C GLY A 102 -13.95 5.83 -11.59
N ARG A 103 -13.73 6.52 -12.73
CA ARG A 103 -13.22 5.92 -13.98
C ARG A 103 -11.70 5.82 -14.05
N GLN A 104 -10.99 6.39 -13.09
CA GLN A 104 -9.52 6.33 -13.03
C GLN A 104 -9.08 4.92 -12.69
N THR A 105 -7.94 4.50 -13.24
CA THR A 105 -7.37 3.18 -12.98
C THR A 105 -6.82 3.14 -11.55
N SER A 106 -7.12 2.07 -10.81
CA SER A 106 -6.62 1.89 -9.45
C SER A 106 -5.10 1.69 -9.41
N MET A 107 -4.43 2.12 -8.34
CA MET A 107 -3.00 1.84 -8.14
C MET A 107 -2.70 0.34 -7.95
N HIS A 108 -3.71 -0.47 -7.60
CA HIS A 108 -3.62 -1.92 -7.69
C HIS A 108 -3.39 -2.43 -9.12
N ALA A 109 -3.83 -1.69 -10.15
CA ALA A 109 -3.61 -2.09 -11.52
C ALA A 109 -2.13 -2.06 -11.91
N TRP A 110 -1.32 -1.24 -11.24
CA TRP A 110 0.14 -1.22 -11.42
C TRP A 110 0.88 -2.07 -10.39
N GLY A 111 0.17 -2.72 -9.46
CA GLY A 111 0.78 -3.42 -8.33
C GLY A 111 1.54 -2.47 -7.41
N LEU A 112 1.08 -1.23 -7.23
CA LEU A 112 1.73 -0.18 -6.44
C LEU A 112 0.98 0.16 -5.14
N ALA A 113 -0.03 -0.64 -4.81
CA ALA A 113 -0.84 -0.51 -3.61
C ALA A 113 -1.01 -1.87 -2.93
N VAL A 114 -1.27 -1.85 -1.63
CA VAL A 114 -1.56 -3.02 -0.80
C VAL A 114 -2.76 -2.72 0.09
N ASP A 115 -3.67 -3.68 0.18
CA ASP A 115 -4.84 -3.62 1.06
C ASP A 115 -4.66 -4.57 2.25
N PHE A 116 -5.02 -4.09 3.44
CA PHE A 116 -5.00 -4.87 4.68
C PHE A 116 -6.26 -4.66 5.50
N ASN A 117 -6.68 -5.69 6.23
CA ASN A 117 -7.84 -5.64 7.12
C ASN A 117 -9.13 -5.11 6.44
N GLN A 118 -9.36 -5.43 5.16
CA GLN A 118 -10.46 -4.88 4.37
C GLN A 118 -11.84 -5.03 5.06
N ALA A 119 -12.05 -6.13 5.79
CA ALA A 119 -13.32 -6.40 6.47
C ALA A 119 -13.63 -5.39 7.60
N THR A 120 -12.61 -4.84 8.27
CA THR A 120 -12.76 -3.90 9.39
C THR A 120 -12.44 -2.45 8.99
N ASN A 121 -11.83 -2.24 7.82
CA ASN A 121 -11.38 -0.94 7.33
C ASN A 121 -12.08 -0.56 6.01
N PRO A 122 -13.39 -0.24 6.04
CA PRO A 122 -14.19 -0.06 4.84
C PRO A 122 -13.85 1.24 4.08
N PHE A 123 -14.03 1.19 2.76
CA PHE A 123 -14.01 2.38 1.91
C PHE A 123 -15.25 3.27 2.16
N ILE A 124 -15.02 4.56 2.36
CA ILE A 124 -16.04 5.59 2.57
C ILE A 124 -15.91 6.63 1.47
N ASN A 125 -16.94 6.73 0.63
CA ASN A 125 -16.96 7.66 -0.50
C ASN A 125 -17.29 9.11 -0.08
N SER A 126 -17.09 10.05 -0.99
CA SER A 126 -17.36 11.49 -0.79
C SER A 126 -18.81 11.77 -0.38
N GLU A 127 -19.78 11.02 -0.91
CA GLU A 127 -21.20 11.17 -0.58
C GLU A 127 -21.49 10.78 0.87
N ALA A 128 -20.91 9.68 1.36
CA ALA A 128 -21.02 9.28 2.75
C ALA A 128 -20.37 10.31 3.70
N ILE A 129 -19.20 10.85 3.32
CA ILE A 129 -18.55 11.94 4.08
C ILE A 129 -19.44 13.19 4.12
N ALA A 130 -20.05 13.57 3.00
CA ALA A 130 -20.99 14.70 2.95
C ALA A 130 -22.22 14.49 3.84
N ARG A 131 -22.59 13.23 4.13
CA ARG A 131 -23.63 12.84 5.10
C ARG A 131 -23.12 12.67 6.53
N GLY A 132 -21.86 12.97 6.81
CA GLY A 132 -21.27 12.92 8.15
C GLY A 132 -20.54 11.63 8.51
N ALA A 133 -20.32 10.71 7.54
CA ALA A 133 -19.47 9.54 7.80
C ALA A 133 -18.02 9.98 8.03
N THR A 134 -17.38 9.37 9.03
CA THR A 134 -15.98 9.60 9.38
C THR A 134 -15.15 8.34 9.12
N LEU A 135 -13.83 8.49 9.11
CA LEU A 135 -12.88 7.38 9.00
C LEU A 135 -13.20 6.27 10.01
N ILE A 136 -13.27 5.03 9.52
CA ILE A 136 -13.36 3.81 10.32
C ILE A 136 -12.06 3.05 10.09
N THR A 137 -11.30 2.81 11.17
CA THR A 137 -10.04 2.09 11.10
C THR A 137 -9.79 1.33 12.40
N ASP A 138 -9.21 0.14 12.30
CA ASP A 138 -8.66 -0.61 13.43
C ASP A 138 -7.13 -0.46 13.57
N PHE A 139 -6.48 0.23 12.64
CA PHE A 139 -5.07 0.59 12.74
C PHE A 139 -4.82 1.75 13.72
N SER A 140 -3.81 1.58 14.58
CA SER A 140 -3.25 2.63 15.43
C SER A 140 -2.47 3.67 14.62
N SER A 141 -2.27 4.84 15.21
CA SER A 141 -1.37 5.86 14.65
C SER A 141 0.04 5.35 14.41
N GLU A 142 0.53 4.48 15.28
CA GLU A 142 1.86 3.88 15.27
C GLU A 142 2.01 2.87 14.14
N PHE A 143 0.95 2.09 13.86
CA PHE A 143 0.90 1.19 12.70
C PHE A 143 0.92 1.99 11.40
N ILE A 144 0.08 3.02 11.30
CA ILE A 144 0.02 3.91 10.15
C ILE A 144 1.40 4.54 9.91
N ALA A 145 2.05 5.03 10.98
CA ALA A 145 3.38 5.64 10.91
C ALA A 145 4.44 4.70 10.28
N CYS A 146 4.36 3.38 10.50
CA CYS A 146 5.29 2.43 9.87
C CYS A 146 5.25 2.49 8.34
N PHE A 147 4.06 2.64 7.76
CA PHE A 147 3.88 2.81 6.31
C PHE A 147 4.32 4.20 5.83
N LEU A 148 3.95 5.26 6.58
CA LEU A 148 4.32 6.63 6.24
C LEU A 148 5.84 6.84 6.24
N GLU A 149 6.53 6.31 7.24
CA GLU A 149 7.99 6.33 7.35
C GLU A 149 8.68 5.51 6.25
N SER A 150 7.93 4.59 5.64
CA SER A 150 8.39 3.75 4.52
C SER A 150 8.06 4.33 3.14
N GLY A 151 7.51 5.55 3.09
CA GLY A 151 7.21 6.25 1.84
C GLY A 151 5.82 5.97 1.26
N PHE A 152 4.95 5.27 1.99
CA PHE A 152 3.57 5.07 1.56
C PHE A 152 2.69 6.27 1.88
N GLU A 153 1.71 6.45 1.03
CA GLU A 153 0.48 7.16 1.29
C GLU A 153 -0.58 6.22 1.83
N TRP A 154 -1.33 6.68 2.85
CA TRP A 154 -2.45 5.92 3.42
C TRP A 154 -3.79 6.55 3.06
N GLY A 155 -4.71 5.74 2.52
CA GLY A 155 -6.01 6.20 2.04
C GLY A 155 -6.95 6.72 3.13
N GLY A 156 -6.70 6.42 4.41
CA GLY A 156 -7.42 7.03 5.53
C GLY A 156 -7.19 8.55 5.67
N LEU A 157 -6.13 9.09 5.06
CA LEU A 157 -5.78 10.51 5.10
C LEU A 157 -6.26 11.31 3.89
N TRP A 158 -6.96 10.68 2.94
CA TRP A 158 -7.53 11.38 1.79
C TRP A 158 -8.62 12.37 2.17
N LYS A 159 -8.73 13.52 1.48
CA LYS A 159 -9.79 14.51 1.77
C LYS A 159 -11.11 14.12 1.13
N SER A 160 -11.04 13.65 -0.12
CA SER A 160 -12.21 13.37 -0.95
C SER A 160 -12.92 12.05 -0.60
N CYS A 161 -12.23 11.11 0.03
CA CYS A 161 -12.77 9.82 0.49
C CYS A 161 -11.94 9.30 1.67
N LYS A 162 -12.34 8.18 2.29
CA LYS A 162 -11.53 7.45 3.27
C LYS A 162 -11.37 6.01 2.82
N ASP A 163 -10.14 5.57 2.64
CA ASP A 163 -9.83 4.18 2.28
C ASP A 163 -8.84 3.59 3.28
N ALA A 164 -9.34 3.16 4.43
CA ALA A 164 -8.52 2.80 5.58
C ALA A 164 -7.69 1.53 5.36
N MET A 165 -8.14 0.61 4.50
CA MET A 165 -7.40 -0.59 4.14
C MET A 165 -6.20 -0.32 3.23
N HIS A 166 -6.23 0.80 2.49
CA HIS A 166 -5.39 1.04 1.31
C HIS A 166 -4.12 1.83 1.62
N PHE A 167 -2.97 1.27 1.23
CA PHE A 167 -1.66 1.94 1.26
C PHE A 167 -1.03 1.90 -0.13
N GLN A 168 -0.50 3.03 -0.61
CA GLN A 168 0.12 3.11 -1.95
C GLN A 168 1.42 3.90 -1.96
N LEU A 169 2.33 3.57 -2.87
CA LEU A 169 3.56 4.34 -3.10
C LEU A 169 3.37 5.62 -3.93
N PRO A 170 2.67 5.64 -5.08
CA PRO A 170 2.46 6.87 -5.80
C PRO A 170 1.55 7.78 -5.00
N TRP A 171 2.01 8.98 -4.66
CA TRP A 171 1.21 9.88 -3.85
C TRP A 171 0.16 10.63 -4.67
N THR A 172 -0.97 10.92 -4.05
CA THR A 172 -2.06 11.68 -4.69
C THR A 172 -1.87 13.19 -4.54
N GLY A 173 -1.24 13.63 -3.45
CA GLY A 173 -1.26 15.03 -3.00
C GLY A 173 -2.59 15.47 -2.35
N ASP A 174 -3.62 14.62 -2.34
CA ASP A 174 -4.92 14.84 -1.69
C ASP A 174 -4.89 14.46 -0.20
N TRP A 175 -3.90 14.99 0.54
CA TRP A 175 -3.56 14.57 1.89
C TRP A 175 -3.98 15.57 2.99
N THR A 176 -4.42 15.09 4.16
CA THR A 176 -4.87 15.95 5.29
C THR A 176 -3.81 16.39 6.30
N GLN A 177 -2.69 15.67 6.50
CA GLN A 177 -1.52 16.14 7.26
C GLN A 177 -0.65 17.16 6.51
N SER A 178 0.09 17.97 7.27
CA SER A 178 0.93 19.08 6.80
C SER A 178 2.32 18.69 6.28
N GLN A 179 2.71 17.42 6.40
CA GLN A 179 4.02 16.93 5.97
C GLN A 179 3.88 15.72 5.06
N ALA A 180 4.65 15.75 3.97
CA ALA A 180 4.91 14.61 3.10
C ALA A 180 5.44 13.40 3.91
N PRO A 181 5.02 12.16 3.61
CA PRO A 181 5.66 10.97 4.17
C PRO A 181 7.19 11.00 4.00
N LEU A 182 7.89 10.28 4.88
CA LEU A 182 9.35 10.32 4.85
C LEU A 182 9.86 9.65 3.57
N LYS A 183 10.94 10.20 2.99
CA LYS A 183 11.63 9.53 1.88
C LYS A 183 12.15 8.19 2.38
N PRO A 184 11.80 7.05 1.75
CA PRO A 184 12.33 5.77 2.16
C PRO A 184 13.86 5.77 2.01
N VAL A 185 14.56 5.36 3.06
CA VAL A 185 15.99 5.00 2.97
C VAL A 185 16.13 3.61 2.29
N PRO A 186 17.31 3.05 2.03
CA PRO A 186 17.45 1.62 1.73
C PRO A 186 17.17 0.76 2.97
N TRP A 187 16.48 -0.37 2.81
CA TRP A 187 16.28 -1.29 3.94
C TRP A 187 17.59 -2.05 4.19
N VAL A 188 18.03 -2.08 5.44
CA VAL A 188 19.19 -2.87 5.90
C VAL A 188 18.63 -3.83 6.94
N ALA A 189 18.77 -5.12 6.65
CA ALA A 189 18.37 -6.22 7.53
C ALA A 189 19.11 -6.18 8.88
#